data_AF-A0AAU3JC48-F1
#
_entry.id   AF-A0AAU3JC48-F1
#
_cell.length_a   1.000
_cell.length_b   1.000
_cell.length_c   1.000
_cell.angle_alpha   90.00
_cell.angle_beta   90.00
_cell.angle_gamma   90.00
#
_symmetry.space_group_name_H-M   'P 1'
#
loop_
_entity.id
_entity.type
_entity.pdbx_description
1 polymer ?
#
loop_
_entity_poly.entity_id
_entity_poly.type
_entity_poly.pdbx_seq_one_letter_code
_entity_poly.pdbx_strand_id
1 'polypeptide(L)'
;MLIEDPAGGPARTSPYAALAPVGVTPWTTHEEMQDVAFELLDRGLMSPQTQQAWNDLRSTRRRLLTDLFLYDIGDGPGAEEASAEHGDPERPAGPPPVWAARLLDDLIRFDR
;
A
#
# COMPACT_ATOMS: atom_id res chain seq x y z
N MET A 1 -9.68 16.55 -6.60
CA MET A 1 -10.26 15.59 -7.55
C MET A 1 -9.44 14.32 -7.42
N LEU A 2 -9.99 13.31 -6.75
CA LEU A 2 -9.36 12.01 -6.59
C LEU A 2 -9.69 11.21 -7.85
N ILE A 3 -8.68 10.80 -8.61
CA ILE A 3 -8.86 9.98 -9.80
C ILE A 3 -8.88 8.53 -9.31
N GLU A 4 -10.05 7.89 -9.33
CA GLU A 4 -10.18 6.45 -9.10
C GLU A 4 -9.86 5.71 -10.39
N ASP A 5 -9.07 4.64 -10.28
CA ASP A 5 -8.71 3.76 -11.41
C ASP A 5 -9.93 2.89 -11.82
N PRO A 6 -10.41 2.98 -13.08
CA PRO A 6 -11.53 2.19 -13.57
C PRO A 6 -11.23 0.69 -13.79
N ALA A 7 -9.99 0.22 -13.58
CA ALA A 7 -9.63 -1.21 -13.70
C ALA A 7 -9.88 -2.03 -12.41
N GLY A 8 -10.18 -1.39 -11.28
CA GLY A 8 -10.50 -2.05 -10.02
C GLY A 8 -11.96 -2.50 -9.95
N GLY A 9 -12.20 -3.82 -9.85
CA GLY A 9 -13.51 -4.35 -9.45
C GLY A 9 -14.02 -3.71 -8.14
N PRO A 10 -15.33 -3.85 -7.81
CA PRO A 10 -16.07 -2.96 -6.91
C PRO A 10 -15.21 -2.48 -5.75
N ALA A 11 -14.83 -1.20 -5.82
CA ALA A 11 -13.77 -0.59 -5.05
C ALA A 11 -13.76 -1.09 -3.60
N ARG A 12 -12.81 -1.97 -3.28
CA ARG A 12 -12.36 -2.09 -1.89
C ARG A 12 -11.82 -0.72 -1.55
N THR A 13 -12.62 0.07 -0.83
CA THR A 13 -12.19 1.36 -0.30
C THR A 13 -10.83 1.15 0.36
N SER A 14 -9.83 1.90 -0.11
CA SER A 14 -8.46 1.83 0.42
C SER A 14 -8.48 1.82 1.96
N PRO A 15 -7.65 1.01 2.65
CA PRO A 15 -7.56 1.03 4.10
C PRO A 15 -7.33 2.44 4.66
N TYR A 16 -6.57 3.28 3.94
CA TYR A 16 -6.37 4.68 4.30
C TYR A 16 -7.65 5.51 4.17
N ALA A 17 -8.45 5.30 3.12
CA ALA A 17 -9.72 5.98 2.93
C ALA A 17 -10.75 5.59 4.00
N ALA A 18 -10.76 4.32 4.43
CA ALA A 18 -11.63 3.86 5.51
C ALA A 18 -11.28 4.50 6.87
N LEU A 19 -10.01 4.85 7.10
CA LEU A 19 -9.53 5.46 8.35
C LEU A 19 -9.32 6.98 8.26
N ALA A 20 -9.54 7.59 7.10
CA ALA A 20 -9.41 9.03 6.91
C ALA A 20 -10.23 9.89 7.92
N PRO A 21 -11.44 9.48 8.38
CA PRO A 21 -12.19 10.24 9.40
C PRO A 21 -11.48 10.40 10.75
N VAL A 22 -10.52 9.54 11.08
CA VAL A 22 -9.67 9.64 12.28
C VAL A 22 -8.28 10.22 11.97
N GLY A 23 -8.10 10.81 10.78
CA GLY A 23 -6.87 11.51 10.41
C GLY A 23 -5.74 10.61 9.93
N VAL A 24 -6.01 9.32 9.69
CA VAL A 24 -5.02 8.39 9.17
C VAL A 24 -4.68 8.73 7.72
N THR A 25 -3.40 8.81 7.44
CA THR A 25 -2.84 9.04 6.11
C THR A 25 -1.67 8.07 5.86
N PRO A 26 -1.16 7.95 4.62
CA PRO A 26 0.05 7.18 4.33
C PRO A 26 1.28 7.62 5.15
N TRP A 27 1.29 8.86 5.63
CA TRP A 27 2.38 9.43 6.43
C TRP A 27 2.22 9.20 7.94
N THR A 28 1.09 8.66 8.39
CA THR A 28 0.88 8.32 9.81
C THR A 28 1.96 7.33 10.24
N THR A 29 2.65 7.61 11.33
CA THR A 29 3.73 6.74 11.81
C THR A 29 3.19 5.38 12.26
N HIS A 30 4.08 4.39 12.41
CA HIS A 30 3.66 3.09 12.92
C HIS A 30 3.16 3.17 14.37
N GLU A 31 3.76 4.04 15.19
CA GLU A 31 3.36 4.27 16.57
C GLU A 31 1.95 4.86 16.64
N GLU A 32 1.71 5.97 15.92
CA GLU A 32 0.37 6.59 15.85
C GLU A 32 -0.69 5.60 15.32
N MET A 33 -0.33 4.73 14.38
CA MET A 33 -1.24 3.70 13.84
C MET A 33 -1.71 2.69 14.90
N GLN A 34 -0.92 2.43 15.96
CA GLN A 34 -1.37 1.56 17.05
C GLN A 34 -2.52 2.19 17.84
N ASP A 35 -2.48 3.52 18.01
CA ASP A 35 -3.46 4.24 18.83
C ASP A 35 -4.78 4.54 18.09
N VAL A 36 -4.81 4.38 16.77
CA VAL A 36 -5.99 4.59 15.92
C VAL A 36 -7.21 3.79 16.40
N ALA A 37 -7.01 2.60 16.97
CA ALA A 37 -8.13 1.80 17.51
C ALA A 37 -8.88 2.52 18.64
N PHE A 38 -8.16 3.28 19.48
CA PHE A 38 -8.78 4.02 20.56
C PHE A 38 -9.60 5.20 20.03
N GLU A 39 -9.08 5.95 19.06
CA GLU A 39 -9.81 7.03 18.40
C GLU A 39 -11.07 6.53 17.66
N LEU A 40 -10.99 5.37 17.02
CA LEU A 40 -12.16 4.74 16.39
C LEU A 40 -13.23 4.35 17.42
N LEU A 41 -12.84 3.84 18.58
CA LEU A 41 -13.76 3.50 19.66
C LEU A 41 -14.39 4.74 20.29
N ASP A 42 -13.57 5.74 20.62
CA ASP A 42 -13.99 6.99 21.26
C ASP A 42 -15.03 7.74 20.40
N ARG A 43 -14.82 7.76 19.08
CA ARG A 43 -15.72 8.42 18.13
C ARG A 43 -16.89 7.53 17.66
N GLY A 44 -16.99 6.30 18.15
CA GLY A 44 -18.04 5.35 17.72
C GLY A 44 -17.94 4.93 16.24
N LEU A 45 -16.74 4.98 15.66
CA LEU A 45 -16.45 4.65 14.26
C LEU A 45 -15.94 3.22 14.08
N MET A 46 -15.86 2.41 15.15
CA MET A 46 -15.40 1.03 15.09
C MET A 46 -16.45 0.10 14.44
N SER A 47 -16.43 0.04 13.11
CA SER A 47 -17.17 -0.92 12.29
C SER A 47 -16.29 -2.12 11.88
N PRO A 48 -16.87 -3.22 11.38
CA PRO A 48 -16.07 -4.32 10.82
C PRO A 48 -15.13 -3.88 9.70
N GLN A 49 -15.53 -2.89 8.88
CA GLN A 49 -14.73 -2.36 7.79
C GLN A 49 -13.51 -1.58 8.31
N THR A 50 -13.71 -0.66 9.25
CA THR A 50 -12.63 0.13 9.85
C THR A 50 -11.71 -0.73 10.71
N GLN A 51 -12.25 -1.75 11.38
CA GLN A 51 -11.46 -2.72 12.12
C GLN A 51 -10.55 -3.54 11.19
N GLN A 52 -11.08 -3.97 10.03
CA GLN A 52 -10.27 -4.65 9.02
C GLN A 52 -9.18 -3.72 8.46
N ALA A 53 -9.53 -2.49 8.11
CA ALA A 53 -8.56 -1.50 7.63
C ALA A 53 -7.45 -1.22 8.66
N TRP A 54 -7.80 -1.11 9.95
CA TRP A 54 -6.81 -0.96 11.02
C TRP A 54 -5.93 -2.21 11.16
N ASN A 55 -6.50 -3.42 11.06
CA ASN A 55 -5.72 -4.66 11.06
C ASN A 55 -4.72 -4.74 9.89
N ASP A 56 -5.11 -4.23 8.72
CA ASP A 56 -4.26 -4.20 7.54
C ASP A 56 -3.09 -3.21 7.69
N LEU A 57 -3.30 -2.07 8.35
CA LEU A 57 -2.31 -1.01 8.47
C LEU A 57 -1.47 -1.05 9.75
N ARG A 58 -1.95 -1.65 10.85
CA ARG A 58 -1.23 -1.71 12.13
C ARG A 58 -0.02 -2.64 12.14
N SER A 59 0.11 -3.51 11.15
CA SER A 59 1.28 -4.35 10.95
C SER A 59 2.17 -3.73 9.89
N THR A 60 3.44 -3.44 10.21
CA THR A 60 4.40 -2.88 9.24
C THR A 60 4.48 -3.72 7.98
N ARG A 61 4.49 -5.05 8.09
CA ARG A 61 4.54 -5.96 6.94
C ARG A 61 3.29 -5.86 6.07
N ARG A 62 2.09 -5.95 6.66
CA ARG A 62 0.83 -5.86 5.90
C ARG A 62 0.64 -4.47 5.29
N ARG A 63 1.08 -3.44 6.00
CA ARG A 63 1.10 -2.06 5.51
C ARG A 63 2.01 -1.90 4.30
N LEU A 64 3.24 -2.45 4.34
CA LEU A 64 4.13 -2.44 3.18
C LEU A 64 3.54 -3.17 1.97
N LEU A 65 2.90 -4.33 2.18
CA LEU A 65 2.18 -5.02 1.11
C LEU A 65 1.02 -4.18 0.58
N THR A 66 0.23 -3.57 1.47
CA THR A 66 -0.87 -2.67 1.13
C THR A 66 -0.38 -1.51 0.29
N ASP A 67 0.70 -0.84 0.72
CA ASP A 67 1.30 0.29 0.04
C ASP A 67 1.82 -0.09 -1.35
N LEU A 68 2.41 -1.28 -1.51
CA LEU A 68 2.86 -1.80 -2.80
C LEU A 68 1.70 -2.03 -3.80
N PHE A 69 0.52 -2.45 -3.31
CA PHE A 69 -0.65 -2.61 -4.17
C PHE A 69 -1.40 -1.29 -4.42
N LEU A 70 -1.25 -0.30 -3.53
CA LEU A 70 -1.94 0.99 -3.62
C LEU A 70 -1.18 2.03 -4.43
N TYR A 71 0.13 2.04 -4.30
CA TYR A 71 1.00 2.96 -5.01
C TYR A 71 1.71 2.21 -6.11
N ASP A 72 1.46 2.64 -7.36
CA ASP A 72 2.33 2.30 -8.45
C ASP A 72 3.70 2.91 -8.15
N ILE A 73 4.64 2.05 -7.76
CA ILE A 73 6.05 2.40 -7.67
C ILE A 73 6.57 2.41 -9.10
N GLY A 74 6.06 3.35 -9.90
CA GLY A 74 6.57 3.60 -11.24
C GLY A 74 8.07 3.84 -11.17
N ASP A 75 8.74 3.54 -12.28
CA ASP A 75 10.17 3.72 -12.52
C ASP A 75 10.66 5.09 -12.01
N GLY A 76 11.14 5.11 -10.76
CA GLY A 76 11.55 6.33 -10.06
C GLY A 76 12.78 6.97 -10.72
N PRO A 77 13.17 8.19 -10.31
CA PRO A 77 14.36 8.87 -10.82
C PRO A 77 15.62 8.05 -10.45
N GLY A 78 16.01 7.16 -11.35
CA GLY A 78 16.97 6.07 -11.15
C GLY A 78 16.74 4.91 -12.12
N ALA A 79 15.51 4.73 -12.63
CA ALA A 79 15.20 3.82 -13.72
C ALA A 79 15.77 4.32 -15.08
N GLU A 80 15.97 5.62 -15.23
CA GLU A 80 16.62 6.20 -16.41
C GLU A 80 18.11 5.88 -16.49
N GLU A 81 18.82 5.76 -15.36
CA GLU A 81 20.24 5.37 -15.36
C GLU A 81 20.42 3.90 -15.78
N ALA A 82 19.45 3.04 -15.49
CA ALA A 82 19.42 1.66 -16.00
C ALA A 82 18.97 1.58 -17.47
N SER A 83 18.16 2.53 -17.95
CA SER A 83 17.68 2.58 -19.34
C SER A 83 18.64 3.24 -20.31
N ALA A 84 19.55 4.10 -19.84
CA ALA A 84 20.50 4.82 -20.71
C ALA A 84 21.51 3.90 -21.43
N GLU A 85 21.69 2.66 -20.97
CA GLU A 85 22.54 1.69 -21.67
C GLU A 85 21.80 0.92 -22.77
N HIS A 86 20.47 0.99 -22.85
CA HIS A 86 19.68 0.17 -23.74
C HIS A 86 18.42 0.90 -24.23
N GLY A 87 18.58 1.76 -25.24
CA GLY A 87 17.47 2.42 -25.91
C GLY A 87 16.47 1.43 -26.54
N ASP A 88 15.22 1.50 -26.10
CA ASP A 88 13.98 1.40 -26.90
C ASP A 88 12.77 1.64 -25.97
N PRO A 89 11.89 2.65 -26.20
CA PRO A 89 10.74 2.93 -25.32
C PRO A 89 9.60 1.89 -25.38
N GLU A 90 9.72 0.84 -26.20
CA GLU A 90 8.76 -0.27 -26.31
C GLU A 90 9.19 -1.55 -25.57
N ARG A 91 10.29 -1.52 -24.81
CA ARG A 91 10.78 -2.74 -24.14
C ARG A 91 9.84 -3.12 -22.99
N PRO A 92 9.27 -4.34 -22.97
CA PRO A 92 8.49 -4.79 -21.82
C PRO A 92 9.39 -4.73 -20.58
N ALA A 93 8.86 -4.16 -19.50
CA ALA A 93 9.55 -4.08 -18.20
C ALA A 93 10.24 -5.42 -17.93
N GLY A 94 11.56 -5.38 -17.82
CA GLY A 94 12.35 -6.58 -17.55
C GLY A 94 11.81 -7.29 -16.31
N PRO A 95 12.04 -8.60 -16.16
CA PRO A 95 11.62 -9.30 -14.96
C PRO A 95 12.17 -8.57 -13.73
N PRO A 96 11.34 -8.36 -12.68
CA PRO A 96 11.78 -7.65 -11.50
C PRO A 96 13.04 -8.32 -10.94
N PRO A 97 13.95 -7.54 -10.33
CA PRO A 97 15.18 -8.10 -9.81
C PRO A 97 14.88 -9.21 -8.79
N VAL A 98 15.71 -10.26 -8.78
CA VAL A 98 15.46 -11.49 -8.00
C VAL A 98 15.23 -11.21 -6.50
N TRP A 99 15.83 -10.16 -5.95
CA TRP A 99 15.61 -9.75 -4.56
C TRP A 99 14.18 -9.24 -4.32
N ALA A 100 13.55 -8.59 -5.30
CA ALA A 100 12.18 -8.09 -5.19
C ALA A 100 11.18 -9.25 -5.18
N ALA A 101 11.39 -10.25 -6.04
CA ALA A 101 10.60 -11.48 -6.03
C ALA A 101 10.72 -12.24 -4.70
N ARG A 102 11.94 -12.35 -4.14
CA ARG A 102 12.17 -12.97 -2.82
C ARG A 102 11.52 -12.19 -1.68
N LEU A 103 11.62 -10.86 -1.69
CA LEU A 103 10.98 -10.01 -0.71
C LEU A 103 9.45 -10.18 -0.76
N LEU A 104 8.87 -10.21 -1.96
CA LEU A 104 7.44 -10.49 -2.15
C LEU A 104 7.05 -11.86 -1.59
N ASP A 105 7.80 -12.91 -1.90
CA ASP A 105 7.55 -14.26 -1.36
C ASP A 105 7.62 -14.27 0.18
N ASP A 106 8.62 -13.60 0.76
CA ASP A 106 8.79 -13.49 2.22
C ASP A 106 7.68 -12.65 2.88
N LEU A 107 7.11 -11.69 2.17
CA LEU A 107 5.98 -10.91 2.67
C LEU A 107 4.66 -11.71 2.58
N ILE A 108 4.44 -12.41 1.46
CA ILE A 108 3.21 -13.18 1.17
C ILE A 108 3.12 -14.45 2.02
N ARG A 109 4.22 -15.20 2.18
CA ARG A 109 4.23 -16.51 2.86
C ARG A 109 3.78 -16.43 4.33
N PHE A 110 3.95 -15.28 4.97
CA PHE A 110 3.64 -15.07 6.38
C PHE A 110 2.28 -14.39 6.63
N ASP A 111 1.49 -14.15 5.58
CA ASP A 111 0.11 -13.65 5.69
C ASP A 111 -0.94 -14.78 5.75
N ARG A 112 -0.50 -16.04 5.88
CA ARG A 112 -1.35 -17.23 6.07
C ARG A 112 -1.64 -17.55 7.53
#